data_AF-A0A2D4L8B5-F1
#
_entry.id   AF-A0A2D4L8B5-F1
#
_cell.length_a   1.000
_cell.length_b   1.000
_cell.length_c   1.000
_cell.angle_alpha   90.00
_cell.angle_beta   90.00
_cell.angle_gamma   90.00
#
_symmetry.space_group_name_H-M   'P 1'
#
loop_
_entity.id
_entity.type
_entity.pdbx_description
1 polymer ?
#
loop_
_entity_poly.entity_id
_entity_poly.type
_entity_poly.pdbx_seq_one_letter_code
_entity_poly.pdbx_strand_id
1 'polypeptide(L)'
;IDSVCCYRKNATAPPFDRVNIYHKFVKETNGFTKMERYSLDPNSLFVNGYHEASPQTTLPPTSKPPVATECFTINFIATNLIYRPQMANPTSKVFSSTQRYFVNLL
;
A
#
# COMPACT_ATOMS: atom_id res chain seq x y z
N ILE A 1 2.61 -2.40 8.56
CA ILE A 1 3.12 -3.00 7.31
C ILE A 1 3.32 -1.86 6.35
N ASP A 2 4.52 -1.72 5.82
CA ASP A 2 4.88 -0.66 4.87
C ASP A 2 5.34 -1.32 3.58
N SER A 3 4.69 -0.98 2.47
CA SER A 3 4.94 -1.58 1.17
C SER A 3 5.16 -0.53 0.10
N VAL A 4 6.01 -0.84 -0.87
CA VAL A 4 6.20 -0.05 -2.09
C VAL A 4 5.60 -0.83 -3.25
N CYS A 5 4.53 -0.31 -3.83
CA CYS A 5 3.85 -0.87 -4.99
C CYS A 5 4.33 -0.14 -6.23
N CYS A 6 4.77 -0.89 -7.24
CA CYS A 6 5.20 -0.34 -8.53
C CYS A 6 4.36 -0.93 -9.65
N TYR A 7 3.89 -0.09 -10.56
CA TYR A 7 3.14 -0.52 -11.74
C TYR A 7 3.76 0.05 -13.02
N ARG A 8 3.60 -0.69 -14.11
CA ARG A 8 4.01 -0.22 -15.43
C ARG A 8 2.98 0.77 -15.96
N LYS A 9 3.45 1.94 -16.38
CA LYS A 9 2.62 3.02 -16.91
C LYS A 9 2.72 3.07 -18.44
N ASN A 10 1.58 3.14 -19.12
CA ASN A 10 1.53 3.41 -20.55
C ASN A 10 1.75 4.91 -20.81
N ALA A 11 2.29 5.28 -21.97
CA ALA A 11 2.58 6.67 -22.32
C ALA A 11 1.34 7.59 -22.25
N THR A 12 0.15 7.04 -22.43
CA THR A 12 -1.15 7.75 -22.38
C THR A 12 -1.88 7.61 -21.04
N ALA A 13 -1.31 6.90 -20.06
CA ALA A 13 -1.98 6.69 -18.79
C ALA A 13 -2.05 7.99 -17.98
N PRO A 14 -3.15 8.22 -17.25
CA PRO A 14 -3.31 9.41 -16.42
C PRO A 14 -2.23 9.49 -15.33
N PRO A 15 -1.97 10.69 -14.77
CA PRO A 15 -1.10 10.87 -13.60
C PRO A 15 -1.54 9.98 -12.43
N PHE A 16 -0.58 9.58 -11.59
CA PHE A 16 -0.91 8.88 -10.36
C PHE A 16 -1.83 9.74 -9.47
N ASP A 17 -2.95 9.15 -9.06
CA ASP A 17 -3.92 9.76 -8.17
C ASP A 17 -4.04 8.92 -6.89
N ARG A 18 -3.39 9.38 -5.83
CA ARG A 18 -3.42 8.75 -4.50
C ARG A 18 -4.83 8.62 -3.93
N VAL A 19 -5.75 9.54 -4.26
CA VAL A 19 -7.12 9.53 -3.75
C VAL A 19 -7.91 8.42 -4.44
N ASN A 20 -7.82 8.31 -5.76
CA ASN A 20 -8.46 7.23 -6.50
C ASN A 20 -7.91 5.86 -6.07
N ILE A 21 -6.58 5.74 -5.91
CA ILE A 21 -5.95 4.51 -5.44
C ILE A 21 -6.43 4.13 -4.03
N TYR A 22 -6.52 5.09 -3.11
CA TYR A 22 -7.08 4.86 -1.77
C TYR A 22 -8.49 4.25 -1.83
N HIS A 23 -9.41 4.89 -2.55
CA HIS A 23 -10.78 4.40 -2.69
C HIS A 23 -10.85 3.03 -3.36
N LYS A 24 -9.97 2.76 -4.34
CA LYS A 24 -9.86 1.46 -4.97
C LYS A 24 -9.50 0.39 -3.95
N PHE A 25 -8.47 0.63 -3.13
CA PHE A 25 -8.10 -0.30 -2.06
C PHE A 25 -9.26 -0.52 -1.09
N VAL A 26 -9.88 0.55 -0.59
CA VAL A 26 -11.05 0.46 0.32
C VAL A 26 -12.16 -0.40 -0.28
N LYS A 27 -12.49 -0.19 -1.56
CA LYS A 27 -13.54 -0.94 -2.26
C LYS A 27 -13.19 -2.44 -2.42
N GLU A 28 -12.00 -2.74 -2.95
CA GLU A 28 -11.57 -4.13 -3.23
C GLU A 28 -11.38 -4.96 -1.96
N THR A 29 -11.19 -4.31 -0.81
CA THR A 29 -10.95 -4.95 0.50
C THR A 29 -12.14 -4.84 1.46
N ASN A 30 -13.33 -4.60 0.91
CA ASN A 30 -14.59 -4.48 1.65
C ASN A 30 -14.51 -3.47 2.82
N GLY A 31 -14.23 -2.22 2.48
CA GLY A 31 -14.04 -1.14 3.47
C GLY A 31 -12.68 -1.19 4.15
N PHE A 32 -11.66 -1.78 3.51
CA PHE A 32 -10.34 -1.99 4.12
C PHE A 32 -10.36 -2.77 5.43
N THR A 33 -11.27 -3.74 5.52
CA THR A 33 -11.42 -4.59 6.71
C THR A 33 -10.79 -5.97 6.53
N LYS A 34 -10.56 -6.41 5.28
CA LYS A 34 -10.10 -7.77 5.00
C LYS A 34 -9.28 -7.87 3.72
N MET A 35 -8.16 -8.56 3.82
CA MET A 35 -7.35 -9.06 2.69
C MET A 35 -7.17 -10.56 2.85
N GLU A 36 -7.90 -11.35 2.07
CA GLU A 36 -7.97 -12.82 2.19
C GLU A 36 -8.16 -13.29 3.64
N ARG A 37 -7.11 -13.83 4.27
CA ARG A 37 -7.13 -14.37 5.64
C ARG A 37 -6.78 -13.33 6.72
N TYR A 38 -6.30 -12.15 6.33
CA TYR A 38 -5.91 -11.10 7.26
C TYR A 38 -7.04 -10.09 7.44
N SER A 39 -7.36 -9.85 8.71
CA SER A 39 -8.17 -8.73 9.13
C SER A 39 -7.31 -7.48 9.15
N LEU A 40 -7.84 -6.40 8.61
CA LEU A 40 -7.17 -5.11 8.50
C LEU A 40 -7.84 -4.10 9.43
N ASP A 41 -7.07 -3.15 9.95
CA ASP A 41 -7.65 -1.98 10.60
C ASP A 41 -8.12 -1.00 9.52
N PRO A 42 -9.44 -0.74 9.40
CA PRO A 42 -10.00 0.12 8.35
C PRO A 42 -9.47 1.56 8.41
N ASN A 43 -9.00 2.02 9.58
CA ASN A 43 -8.48 3.38 9.74
C ASN A 43 -6.96 3.46 9.49
N SER A 44 -6.31 2.35 9.16
CA SER A 44 -4.86 2.28 9.05
C SER A 44 -4.33 2.43 7.63
N LEU A 45 -5.18 2.49 6.60
CA LEU A 45 -4.72 2.67 5.22
C LEU A 45 -4.18 4.08 5.00
N PHE A 46 -2.93 4.17 4.52
CA PHE A 46 -2.37 5.39 3.94
C PHE A 46 -1.79 5.08 2.55
N VAL A 47 -2.01 5.97 1.58
CA VAL A 47 -1.44 5.89 0.21
C VAL A 47 -0.56 7.11 -0.04
N ASN A 48 0.76 6.94 -0.11
CA ASN A 48 1.71 8.06 -0.15
C ASN A 48 1.39 9.14 0.93
N GLY A 49 1.03 8.69 2.15
CA GLY A 49 0.64 9.55 3.26
C GLY A 49 -0.78 10.15 3.19
N TYR A 50 -1.56 9.88 2.14
CA TYR A 50 -2.96 10.26 2.06
C TYR A 50 -3.86 9.29 2.83
N HIS A 51 -4.77 9.84 3.62
CA HIS A 51 -5.84 9.17 4.35
C HIS A 51 -7.00 10.15 4.53
N GLU A 52 -8.25 9.68 4.42
CA GLU A 52 -9.44 10.57 4.40
C GLU A 52 -9.59 11.45 5.65
N ALA A 53 -9.31 10.91 6.84
CA ALA A 53 -9.39 11.68 8.08
C ALA A 53 -8.17 12.58 8.35
N SER A 54 -7.13 12.52 7.53
CA SER A 54 -5.91 13.32 7.72
C SER A 54 -6.04 14.68 7.01
N PRO A 55 -5.56 15.79 7.60
CA PRO A 55 -5.52 17.08 6.93
C PRO A 55 -4.82 16.96 5.57
N GLN A 56 -5.46 17.47 4.51
CA GLN A 56 -4.89 17.39 3.17
C GLN A 56 -3.58 18.19 3.10
N THR A 57 -2.44 17.50 3.13
CA THR A 57 -1.19 18.10 2.68
C THR A 57 -1.21 18.15 1.16
N THR A 58 -1.50 19.34 0.62
CA THR A 58 -1.38 19.66 -0.81
C THR A 58 0.11 19.64 -1.20
N LEU A 59 0.69 18.44 -1.28
CA LEU A 59 1.99 18.27 -1.90
C LEU A 59 1.80 18.48 -3.40
N PRO A 60 2.60 19.35 -4.03
CA PRO A 60 2.52 19.57 -5.46
C PRO A 60 2.73 18.24 -6.19
N PRO A 61 2.00 17.99 -7.31
CA PRO A 61 2.26 16.82 -8.13
C PRO A 61 3.73 16.88 -8.55
N THR A 62 4.53 15.93 -8.06
CA THR A 62 5.91 15.81 -8.53
C THR A 62 5.83 15.33 -9.98
N SER A 63 5.97 16.26 -10.92
CA SER A 63 6.14 16.00 -12.34
C SER A 63 7.43 15.20 -12.54
N LYS A 64 7.38 13.89 -12.29
CA LYS A 64 8.46 13.00 -12.69
C LYS A 64 8.41 12.84 -14.22
N PRO A 65 9.58 12.73 -14.89
CA PRO A 65 9.64 12.41 -16.32
C PRO A 65 8.80 11.16 -16.63
N PRO A 66 8.39 10.91 -17.88
CA PRO A 66 7.66 9.71 -18.24
C PRO A 66 8.54 8.47 -18.01
N VAL A 67 8.53 7.96 -16.78
CA VAL A 67 9.13 6.69 -16.42
C VAL A 67 8.12 5.61 -16.80
N ALA A 68 8.58 4.56 -17.46
CA ALA A 68 7.74 3.41 -17.80
C ALA A 68 7.17 2.69 -16.57
N THR A 69 7.68 3.01 -15.37
CA THR A 69 7.31 2.43 -14.09
C THR A 69 7.05 3.55 -13.09
N GLU A 70 5.90 3.51 -12.42
CA GLU A 70 5.50 4.45 -11.38
C GLU A 70 5.32 3.67 -10.06
N CYS A 71 5.80 4.22 -8.95
CA CYS A 71 5.73 3.58 -7.65
C CYS A 71 5.07 4.47 -6.60
N PHE A 72 4.36 3.86 -5.68
CA PHE A 72 3.72 4.49 -4.53
C PHE A 72 3.88 3.62 -3.28
N THR A 73 3.75 4.22 -2.11
CA THR A 73 3.77 3.53 -0.83
C THR A 73 2.36 3.31 -0.33
N ILE A 74 2.17 2.17 0.32
CA ILE A 74 1.00 1.93 1.16
C ILE A 74 1.44 1.52 2.56
N ASN A 75 0.71 2.00 3.55
CA ASN A 75 0.94 1.68 4.95
C ASN A 75 -0.38 1.22 5.56
N PHE A 76 -0.36 0.13 6.32
CA PHE A 76 -1.53 -0.40 7.01
C PHE A 76 -1.21 -1.36 8.16
N ILE A 77 -2.21 -1.69 8.97
CA ILE A 77 -2.14 -2.63 10.07
C ILE A 77 -3.00 -3.86 9.76
N ALA A 78 -2.40 -5.05 9.89
CA ALA A 78 -3.12 -6.32 9.92
C ALA A 78 -3.33 -6.73 11.39
N THR A 79 -4.59 -6.82 11.83
CA THR A 79 -4.95 -6.96 13.25
C THR A 79 -4.81 -8.39 13.77
N ASN A 80 -4.87 -9.39 12.90
CA ASN A 80 -4.70 -10.80 13.25
C ASN A 80 -3.34 -11.38 12.84
N LEU A 81 -2.36 -10.54 12.49
CA LEU A 81 -0.98 -10.95 12.23
C LEU A 81 -0.13 -10.78 13.51
N ILE A 82 0.35 -11.89 14.07
CA ILE A 82 1.20 -11.87 15.25
C ILE A 82 2.62 -11.46 14.85
N TYR A 83 3.08 -10.33 15.38
CA TYR A 83 4.46 -9.89 15.21
C TYR A 83 5.44 -10.88 15.83
N ARG A 84 6.49 -11.21 15.08
CA ARG A 84 7.62 -12.00 15.56
C ARG A 84 8.89 -11.19 15.32
N PRO A 85 9.88 -11.17 16.24
CA PRO A 85 11.12 -10.42 16.03
C PRO A 85 11.83 -10.75 14.70
N GLN A 86 11.69 -12.01 14.25
CA GLN A 86 12.21 -12.46 12.96
C GLN A 86 11.60 -11.75 11.75
N MET A 87 10.41 -11.15 11.88
CA MET A 87 9.78 -10.33 10.83
C MET A 87 10.45 -8.95 10.70
N ALA A 88 11.24 -8.51 11.68
CA ALA A 88 12.04 -7.29 11.55
C ALA A 88 13.44 -7.55 10.95
N ASN A 89 13.80 -8.81 10.70
CA ASN A 89 15.07 -9.18 10.09
C ASN A 89 14.87 -9.56 8.61
N PRO A 90 15.33 -8.75 7.65
CA PRO A 90 15.18 -9.01 6.21
C PRO A 90 15.77 -10.34 5.72
N THR A 91 16.74 -10.90 6.46
CA THR A 91 17.40 -12.17 6.12
C THR A 91 16.64 -13.40 6.63
N SER A 92 15.62 -13.20 7.48
CA SER A 92 14.87 -14.30 8.07
C SER A 92 13.89 -14.94 7.08
N LYS A 93 13.76 -16.27 7.16
CA LYS A 93 12.71 -17.02 6.44
C LYS A 93 11.30 -16.57 6.83
N VAL A 94 11.11 -16.10 8.07
CA VAL A 94 9.81 -15.62 8.55
C VAL A 94 9.46 -14.29 7.87
N PHE A 95 10.43 -13.38 7.75
CA PHE A 95 10.24 -12.13 7.01
C PHE A 95 9.90 -12.40 5.55
N SER A 96 10.73 -13.17 4.83
CA SER A 96 10.53 -13.41 3.40
C SER A 96 9.22 -14.13 3.10
N SER A 97 8.80 -15.07 3.95
CA SER A 97 7.50 -15.74 3.82
C SER A 97 6.32 -14.78 4.05
N THR A 98 6.44 -13.91 5.05
CA THR A 98 5.40 -12.91 5.37
C THR A 98 5.30 -11.87 4.26
N GLN A 99 6.43 -11.32 3.82
CA GLN A 99 6.50 -10.35 2.73
C GLN A 99 5.89 -10.93 1.45
N ARG A 100 6.26 -12.16 1.05
CA ARG A 100 5.74 -12.79 -0.17
C ARG A 100 4.22 -12.90 -0.19
N TYR A 101 3.62 -13.14 0.96
CA TYR A 101 2.16 -13.19 1.06
C TYR A 101 1.51 -11.83 0.73
N PHE A 102 2.00 -10.75 1.34
CA PHE A 102 1.46 -9.42 1.07
C PHE A 102 1.79 -8.91 -0.34
N VAL A 103 2.96 -9.25 -0.89
CA VAL A 103 3.33 -8.91 -2.27
C VAL A 103 2.38 -9.55 -3.29
N ASN A 104 1.88 -10.76 -3.03
CA ASN A 104 0.95 -11.42 -3.95
C ASN A 104 -0.48 -10.82 -3.90
N LEU A 105 -0.80 -10.05 -2.87
CA LEU A 105 -2.13 -9.46 -2.65
C LEU A 105 -2.27 -8.03 -3.15
N LEU A 106 -1.14 -7.36 -3.39
CA LEU A 106 -1.04 -5.94 -3.72
C LEU A 106 -0.63 -5.75 -5.18
#